data_AF-A0A402AW69-F1
#
_entry.id   AF-A0A402AW69-F1
#
_cell.length_a   1.000
_cell.length_b   1.000
_cell.length_c   1.000
_cell.angle_alpha   90.00
_cell.angle_beta   90.00
_cell.angle_gamma   90.00
#
_symmetry.space_group_name_H-M   'P 1'
#
loop_
_entity.id
_entity.type
_entity.pdbx_description
1 polymer ?
#
loop_
_entity_poly.entity_id
_entity_poly.type
_entity_poly.pdbx_seq_one_letter_code
_entity_poly.pdbx_strand_id
1 'polypeptide(L)' 'MQKTIGIEQLTIRLARREDVAAIVHMLADDMLGQQRELDQDPLPRRIMLHLSRLTAIQTMN' A
#
# COMPACT_ATOMS: atom_id res chain seq x y z
N MET A 1 -6.50 32.35 -14.52
CA MET A 1 -5.61 31.45 -13.76
C MET A 1 -5.36 30.22 -14.62
N GLN A 2 -4.17 30.05 -15.17
CA GLN A 2 -3.78 28.80 -15.85
C GLN A 2 -3.19 27.88 -14.77
N LYS A 3 -3.84 26.72 -14.56
CA LYS A 3 -3.31 25.67 -13.68
C LYS A 3 -2.42 24.78 -14.54
N THR A 4 -1.11 24.95 -14.42
CA THR A 4 -0.14 24.02 -15.02
C THR A 4 -0.28 22.67 -14.32
N ILE A 5 -0.67 21.64 -15.05
CA ILE A 5 -0.72 20.26 -14.55
C ILE A 5 0.65 19.65 -14.86
N GLY A 6 1.51 19.54 -13.85
CA GLY A 6 2.76 18.81 -13.97
C GLY A 6 2.48 17.32 -14.18
N ILE A 7 3.18 16.70 -15.11
CA ILE A 7 3.15 15.24 -15.29
C ILE A 7 4.20 14.67 -14.35
N GLU A 8 3.78 14.18 -13.18
CA GLU A 8 4.71 13.50 -12.28
C GLU A 8 5.18 12.19 -12.91
N GLN A 9 6.47 11.87 -12.77
CA GLN A 9 7.02 10.59 -13.23
C GLN A 9 6.52 9.46 -12.32
N LEU A 10 5.56 8.68 -12.81
CA LEU A 10 5.07 7.49 -12.11
C LEU A 10 6.00 6.30 -12.38
N THR A 11 6.53 5.69 -11.32
CA THR A 11 7.31 4.45 -11.41
C THR A 11 6.45 3.27 -11.00
N ILE A 12 6.21 2.33 -11.92
CA ILE A 12 5.54 1.05 -11.61
C ILE A 12 6.63 0.01 -11.30
N ARG A 13 6.55 -0.59 -10.11
CA ARG A 13 7.48 -1.62 -9.63
C ARG A 13 6.76 -2.63 -8.76
N LEU A 14 7.41 -3.76 -8.49
CA LEU A 14 6.93 -4.70 -7.47
C LEU A 14 6.89 -4.02 -6.10
N ALA A 15 5.80 -4.29 -5.36
CA ALA A 15 5.63 -3.82 -3.98
C ALA A 15 6.62 -4.52 -3.05
N ARG A 16 7.17 -3.75 -2.12
CA ARG A 16 8.10 -4.17 -1.07
C ARG A 16 7.43 -4.04 0.30
N ARG A 17 8.10 -4.51 1.35
CA ARG A 17 7.55 -4.50 2.71
C ARG A 17 7.26 -3.10 3.23
N GLU A 18 8.10 -2.12 2.88
CA GLU A 18 7.92 -0.72 3.23
C GLU A 18 6.67 -0.08 2.62
N ASP A 19 6.17 -0.62 1.50
CA ASP A 19 4.99 -0.09 0.81
C ASP A 19 3.66 -0.55 1.45
N VAL A 20 3.72 -1.56 2.33
CA VAL A 20 2.53 -2.22 2.88
C VAL A 20 1.63 -1.24 3.63
N ALA A 21 2.19 -0.32 4.41
CA ALA A 21 1.39 0.67 5.15
C ALA A 21 0.63 1.60 4.18
N ALA A 22 1.29 2.10 3.14
CA ALA A 22 0.67 2.97 2.15
C ALA A 22 -0.43 2.24 1.34
N ILE A 23 -0.21 0.95 1.02
CA ILE A 23 -1.21 0.12 0.35
C ILE A 23 -2.43 -0.09 1.24
N VAL A 24 -2.24 -0.37 2.54
CA VAL A 24 -3.38 -0.57 3.46
C VAL A 24 -4.16 0.70 3.68
N HIS A 25 -3.47 1.85 3.79
CA HIS A 25 -4.13 3.14 3.88
C HIS A 25 -4.99 3.41 2.64
N MET A 26 -4.44 3.17 1.45
CA MET A 26 -5.18 3.31 0.18
C MET A 26 -6.41 2.39 0.13
N LEU A 27 -6.29 1.15 0.59
CA LEU A 27 -7.41 0.21 0.62
C LEU A 27 -8.46 0.65 1.64
N ALA A 28 -8.05 1.10 2.82
CA ALA A 28 -8.94 1.54 3.89
C ALA A 28 -9.69 2.84 3.55
N ASP A 29 -9.15 3.69 2.67
CA ASP A 29 -9.81 4.93 2.24
C ASP A 29 -10.96 4.69 1.25
N ASP A 30 -10.99 3.54 0.55
CA ASP A 30 -12.10 3.17 -0.34
C ASP A 30 -13.40 2.87 0.43
N MET A 31 -14.54 3.18 -0.16
CA MET A 31 -15.87 3.00 0.44
C MET A 31 -16.13 1.59 0.99
N LEU A 32 -15.62 0.55 0.32
CA LEU A 32 -15.75 -0.82 0.79
C LEU A 32 -14.67 -1.17 1.82
N GLY A 33 -13.47 -0.61 1.66
CA GLY A 33 -12.33 -0.87 2.53
C GLY A 33 -12.45 -0.25 3.91
N GLN A 34 -13.13 0.89 4.05
CA GLN A 34 -13.43 1.51 5.34
C GLN A 34 -14.12 0.56 6.33
N GLN A 35 -14.85 -0.44 5.81
CA GLN A 35 -15.58 -1.43 6.62
C GLN A 35 -14.80 -2.72 6.87
N ARG A 36 -13.68 -2.94 6.16
CA ARG A 36 -13.01 -4.25 6.05
C ARG A 36 -11.56 -4.22 6.48
N GLU A 37 -10.88 -3.12 6.25
CA GLU A 37 -9.45 -2.99 6.50
C GLU A 37 -9.18 -2.38 7.88
N LEU A 38 -8.04 -2.76 8.46
CA LEU A 38 -7.56 -2.22 9.73
C LEU A 38 -6.34 -1.35 9.47
N ASP A 39 -6.59 -0.08 9.18
CA ASP A 39 -5.57 0.95 9.07
C ASP A 39 -5.26 1.54 10.46
N GLN A 40 -4.24 0.98 11.12
CA GLN A 40 -3.81 1.36 12.47
C GLN A 40 -2.29 1.47 12.49
N ASP A 41 -1.76 2.33 13.36
CA ASP A 41 -0.33 2.44 13.61
C ASP A 41 0.00 2.00 15.06
N PRO A 42 0.80 0.93 15.28
CA PRO A 42 1.46 0.11 14.27
C PRO A 42 0.51 -0.85 13.55
N LEU A 43 0.79 -1.11 12.28
CA LEU A 43 -0.01 -1.99 11.44
C LEU A 43 -0.14 -3.38 12.06
N PRO A 44 -1.36 -3.95 12.17
CA PRO A 44 -1.54 -5.27 12.77
C PRO A 44 -0.71 -6.33 12.03
N ARG A 45 0.04 -7.15 12.79
CA ARG A 45 0.92 -8.21 12.24
C ARG A 45 0.20 -9.13 11.24
N ARG A 46 -1.12 -9.36 11.43
CA ARG A 46 -1.94 -10.18 10.53
C ARG A 46 -2.00 -9.61 9.10
N ILE A 47 -2.07 -8.29 8.96
CA ILE A 47 -2.14 -7.60 7.66
C ILE A 47 -0.79 -7.68 6.97
N MET A 48 0.29 -7.47 7.74
CA MET A 48 1.65 -7.65 7.24
C MET A 48 1.89 -9.08 6.70
N LEU A 49 1.38 -10.11 7.38
CA LEU A 49 1.45 -11.51 6.95
C LEU A 49 0.58 -11.82 5.72
N HIS A 50 -0.58 -11.19 5.57
CA HIS A 50 -1.49 -11.45 4.44
C HIS A 50 -0.93 -10.86 3.13
N LEU A 51 -0.40 -9.64 3.20
CA LEU A 51 0.19 -8.94 2.06
C LEU A 51 1.58 -9.44 1.69
N SER A 52 2.19 -10.26 2.54
CA SER A 52 3.46 -10.96 2.26
C SER A 52 3.42 -11.78 0.96
N ARG A 53 2.22 -12.24 0.53
CA ARG A 53 2.02 -12.98 -0.73
C ARG A 53 1.91 -12.08 -1.97
N LEU A 54 1.59 -10.79 -1.81
CA LEU A 54 1.51 -9.81 -2.89
C LEU A 54 2.84 -9.06 -3.09
N THR A 55 3.66 -9.03 -2.05
CA THR A 55 5.04 -8.60 -2.15
C THR A 55 5.88 -9.75 -2.69
N ALA A 56 6.69 -9.50 -3.73
CA ALA A 56 7.76 -10.40 -4.11
C ALA A 56 8.82 -10.37 -2.99
N ILE A 57 8.55 -11.06 -1.88
CA ILE A 57 9.59 -11.40 -0.93
C ILE A 57 10.49 -12.35 -1.70
N GLN A 58 11.62 -11.80 -2.13
CA GLN A 58 12.85 -12.55 -2.30
C GLN A 58 13.02 -13.44 -1.07
N THR A 59 12.66 -14.71 -1.20
CA THR A 59 13.31 -15.79 -0.46
C THR A 59 14.76 -15.83 -0.95
N MET A 60 15.57 -14.91 -0.45
CA MET A 60 17.03 -15.00 -0.46
C MET A 60 17.55 -14.29 0.79
N ASN A 61 17.43 -14.95 1.94
CA ASN A 61 18.53 -15.51 2.74
C ASN A 61 17.98 -15.89 4.13
#